data_AF-A0A4Q3M934-F1
#
_entry.id   AF-A0A4Q3M934-F1
#
_cell.length_a   1.000
_cell.length_b   1.000
_cell.length_c   1.000
_cell.angle_alpha   90.00
_cell.angle_beta   90.00
_cell.angle_gamma   90.00
#
_symmetry.space_group_name_H-M   'P 1'
#
loop_
_entity.id
_entity.type
_entity.pdbx_description
1 polymer ?
#
loop_
_entity_poly.entity_id
_entity_poly.type
_entity_poly.pdbx_seq_one_letter_code
_entity_poly.pdbx_strand_id
1 'polypeptide(L)'
;MPAQAHAATPLAETPACRQAQKELEFVSSIRTLSQDEKRMRTNAAITNVNAACGTQTPLMQEPPKVIVGAHPAITHCDTGYCYDAAGGLYRKTAADTLTAADGRICTKAGGAWNCS
;
A
#
# COMPACT_ATOMS: atom_id res chain seq x y z
N MET A 1 -9.21 35.92 -21.99
CA MET A 1 -8.28 35.61 -20.87
C MET A 1 -7.11 34.83 -21.45
N PRO A 2 -5.88 35.36 -21.49
CA PRO A 2 -4.74 34.59 -22.00
C PRO A 2 -4.23 33.62 -20.92
N ALA A 3 -4.25 32.32 -21.21
CA ALA A 3 -3.64 31.28 -20.38
C ALA A 3 -2.13 31.26 -20.64
N GLN A 4 -1.36 31.19 -19.56
CA GLN A 4 0.07 31.47 -19.52
C GLN A 4 0.89 30.46 -20.34
N ALA A 5 1.76 31.00 -21.19
CA ALA A 5 2.81 30.29 -21.89
C ALA A 5 3.87 29.81 -20.89
N HIS A 6 3.99 28.50 -20.72
CA HIS A 6 5.12 27.89 -20.04
C HIS A 6 6.33 28.00 -20.96
N ALA A 7 7.15 29.03 -20.74
CA ALA A 7 8.46 29.14 -21.36
C ALA A 7 9.32 27.94 -20.89
N ALA A 8 9.57 27.02 -21.82
CA ALA A 8 10.43 25.87 -21.64
C ALA A 8 11.92 26.30 -21.61
N THR A 9 12.35 26.93 -20.52
CA THR A 9 13.72 26.71 -20.06
C THR A 9 13.71 25.32 -19.44
N PRO A 10 14.58 24.36 -19.80
CA PRO A 10 14.61 23.07 -19.14
C PRO A 10 14.91 23.31 -17.65
N LEU A 11 13.89 23.27 -16.80
CA LEU A 11 14.02 23.44 -15.34
C LEU A 11 15.02 22.42 -14.78
N ALA A 12 15.25 21.32 -15.50
CA ALA A 12 16.29 20.32 -15.31
C ALA A 12 17.73 20.88 -15.24
N GLU A 13 18.04 21.98 -15.92
CA GLU A 13 19.40 22.58 -15.94
C GLU A 13 19.61 23.62 -14.83
N THR A 14 18.56 23.95 -14.07
CA THR A 14 18.68 24.93 -12.98
C THR A 14 19.53 24.36 -11.83
N PRO A 15 20.30 25.19 -11.13
CA PRO A 15 21.05 24.76 -9.94
C PRO A 15 20.11 24.22 -8.83
N ALA A 16 18.89 24.77 -8.74
CA ALA A 16 17.85 24.30 -7.82
C ALA A 16 17.46 22.84 -8.10
N CYS A 17 17.29 22.47 -9.36
CA CYS A 17 16.98 21.10 -9.75
C CYS A 17 18.12 20.12 -9.45
N ARG A 18 19.38 20.52 -9.72
CA ARG A 18 20.55 19.70 -9.39
C ARG A 18 20.70 19.46 -7.88
N GLN A 19 20.41 20.49 -7.07
CA GLN A 19 20.42 20.38 -5.62
C GLN A 19 19.35 19.37 -5.14
N ALA A 20 18.12 19.50 -5.64
CA ALA A 20 17.00 18.64 -5.25
C ALA A 20 17.22 17.17 -5.64
N GLN A 21 17.82 16.91 -6.82
CA GLN A 21 18.18 15.54 -7.24
C GLN A 21 19.22 14.91 -6.31
N LYS A 22 20.22 15.68 -5.88
CA LYS A 22 21.25 15.20 -4.94
C LYS A 22 20.67 14.88 -3.56
N GLU A 23 19.71 15.67 -3.09
CA GLU A 23 18.99 15.38 -1.85
C GLU A 23 18.14 14.12 -1.95
N LEU A 24 17.45 13.90 -3.07
CA LEU A 24 16.68 12.68 -3.32
C LEU A 24 17.58 11.43 -3.31
N GLU A 25 18.74 11.51 -3.97
CA GLU A 25 19.72 10.43 -4.00
C GLU A 25 20.31 10.15 -2.61
N PHE A 26 20.60 11.21 -1.84
CA PHE A 26 21.07 11.10 -0.47
C PHE A 26 20.04 10.39 0.41
N VAL A 27 18.78 10.85 0.41
CA VAL A 27 17.69 10.25 1.20
C VAL A 27 17.44 8.79 0.80
N SER A 28 17.51 8.48 -0.49
CA SER A 28 17.36 7.10 -0.99
C SER A 28 18.52 6.19 -0.56
N SER A 29 19.73 6.72 -0.45
CA SER A 29 20.94 5.98 -0.09
C SER A 29 21.06 5.69 1.42
N ILE A 30 20.29 6.37 2.28
CA ILE A 30 20.30 6.09 3.72
C ILE A 30 19.66 4.72 3.99
N ARG A 31 20.50 3.74 4.36
CA ARG A 31 20.09 2.38 4.71
C ARG A 31 19.59 2.22 6.15
N THR A 32 19.82 3.21 7.00
CA THR A 32 19.49 3.18 8.43
C THR A 32 18.07 3.64 8.75
N LEU A 33 17.34 4.19 7.77
CA LEU A 33 15.95 4.62 7.96
C LEU A 33 14.99 3.45 7.81
N SER A 34 13.97 3.44 8.67
CA SER A 34 12.80 2.58 8.49
C SER A 34 12.13 2.87 7.14
N GLN A 35 11.51 1.86 6.53
CA GLN A 35 10.79 1.99 5.24
C GLN A 35 9.80 3.17 5.22
N ASP A 36 9.12 3.43 6.35
CA ASP A 36 8.14 4.50 6.49
C ASP A 36 8.77 5.91 6.54
N GLU A 37 9.82 6.08 7.36
CA GLU A 37 10.59 7.33 7.43
C GLU A 37 11.30 7.63 6.11
N LYS A 38 11.87 6.60 5.48
CA LYS A 38 12.47 6.70 4.15
C LYS A 38 11.44 7.19 3.15
N ARG A 39 10.22 6.63 3.17
CA ARG A 39 9.11 7.06 2.32
C ARG A 39 8.74 8.51 2.50
N MET A 40 8.52 8.96 3.74
CA MET A 40 8.15 10.35 4.00
C MET A 40 9.23 11.30 3.48
N ARG A 41 10.50 11.01 3.75
CA ARG A 41 11.63 11.83 3.29
C ARG A 41 11.79 11.78 1.77
N THR A 42 11.62 10.61 1.16
CA THR A 42 11.66 10.45 -0.30
C THR A 42 10.51 11.19 -0.98
N ASN A 43 9.29 11.15 -0.42
CA ASN A 43 8.14 11.87 -0.95
C ASN A 43 8.29 13.39 -0.85
N ALA A 44 8.86 13.88 0.26
CA ALA A 44 9.22 15.29 0.40
C ALA A 44 10.29 15.70 -0.63
N ALA A 45 11.33 14.88 -0.82
CA ALA A 45 12.38 15.13 -1.81
C ALA A 45 11.83 15.08 -3.25
N ILE A 46 10.95 14.13 -3.58
CA ILE A 46 10.26 14.05 -4.88
C ILE A 46 9.41 15.28 -5.13
N THR A 47 8.68 15.77 -4.12
CA THR A 47 7.87 16.99 -4.24
C THR A 47 8.75 18.20 -4.52
N ASN A 48 9.91 18.29 -3.86
CA ASN A 48 10.88 19.36 -4.08
C ASN A 48 11.51 19.28 -5.48
N VAL A 49 11.86 18.07 -5.95
CA VAL A 49 12.34 17.83 -7.32
C VAL A 49 11.27 18.18 -8.35
N ASN A 50 10.02 17.81 -8.13
CA ASN A 50 8.92 18.16 -9.03
C ASN A 50 8.69 19.68 -9.10
N ALA A 51 8.79 20.38 -7.97
CA ALA A 51 8.69 21.84 -7.92
C ALA A 51 9.90 22.55 -8.56
N ALA A 52 11.12 22.05 -8.35
CA ALA A 52 12.36 22.69 -8.81
C ALA A 52 12.74 22.33 -10.26
N CYS A 53 12.44 21.11 -10.69
CA CYS A 53 12.78 20.57 -12.01
C CYS A 53 11.59 20.56 -12.99
N GLY A 54 10.37 20.88 -12.53
CA GLY A 54 9.15 20.74 -13.32
C GLY A 54 8.84 19.29 -13.73
N THR A 55 9.44 18.32 -13.05
CA THR A 55 9.25 16.89 -13.33
C THR A 55 7.99 16.36 -12.68
N GLN A 56 7.51 15.23 -13.17
CA GLN A 56 6.37 14.52 -12.60
C GLN A 56 6.81 13.14 -12.10
N THR A 57 7.83 13.15 -11.22
CA THR A 57 8.33 11.93 -10.60
C THR A 57 7.24 11.37 -9.69
N PRO A 58 6.82 10.11 -9.86
CA PRO A 58 5.74 9.52 -9.07
C PRO A 58 6.19 9.43 -7.61
N LEU A 59 5.36 9.93 -6.69
CA LEU A 59 5.59 9.76 -5.27
C LEU A 59 5.58 8.27 -4.93
N MET A 60 6.46 7.85 -4.01
CA MET A 60 6.39 6.51 -3.45
C MET A 60 5.09 6.39 -2.67
N GLN A 61 4.09 5.78 -3.31
CA GLN A 61 2.89 5.37 -2.62
C GLN A 61 3.28 4.42 -1.49
N GLU A 62 2.64 4.62 -0.34
CA GLU A 62 2.65 3.66 0.75
C GLU A 62 2.48 2.27 0.13
N PRO A 63 3.39 1.30 0.35
CA PRO A 63 3.08 -0.08 0.03
C PRO A 63 1.71 -0.29 0.66
N PRO A 64 0.69 -0.75 -0.11
CA PRO A 64 -0.60 -0.99 0.48
C PRO A 64 -0.31 -1.83 1.71
N LYS A 65 -0.60 -1.27 2.89
CA LYS A 65 -0.55 -2.04 4.13
C LYS A 65 -1.43 -3.22 3.78
N VAL A 66 -0.81 -4.38 3.57
CA VAL A 66 -1.53 -5.63 3.55
C VAL A 66 -2.01 -5.70 4.98
N ILE A 67 -3.19 -5.12 5.23
CA ILE A 67 -3.99 -5.46 6.38
C ILE A 67 -4.22 -6.93 6.10
N VAL A 68 -3.37 -7.77 6.70
CA VAL A 68 -3.57 -9.22 6.71
C VAL A 68 -4.96 -9.35 7.29
N GLY A 69 -5.90 -9.64 6.39
CA GLY A 69 -7.32 -9.55 6.66
C GLY A 69 -7.60 -10.35 7.90
N ALA A 70 -8.26 -9.68 8.85
CA ALA A 70 -8.75 -10.25 10.07
C ALA A 70 -9.33 -11.65 9.79
N HIS A 71 -8.97 -12.62 10.64
CA HIS A 71 -9.72 -13.83 10.87
C HIS A 71 -11.19 -13.63 10.49
N PRO A 72 -11.75 -14.36 9.50
CA PRO A 72 -13.11 -14.08 9.06
C PRO A 72 -14.02 -14.16 10.27
N ALA A 73 -14.72 -13.05 10.50
CA ALA A 73 -15.77 -12.98 11.49
C ALA A 73 -16.97 -13.73 10.93
N ILE A 74 -16.93 -15.06 11.05
CA ILE A 74 -18.05 -15.94 10.70
C ILE A 74 -19.23 -15.56 11.60
N THR A 75 -20.25 -14.94 11.00
CA THR A 75 -21.43 -14.41 11.71
C THR A 75 -22.55 -15.43 11.81
N HIS A 76 -22.67 -16.30 10.80
CA HIS A 76 -23.74 -17.30 10.71
C HIS A 76 -23.20 -18.65 10.22
N CYS A 77 -23.74 -19.75 10.74
CA CYS A 77 -23.44 -21.10 10.28
C CYS A 77 -24.71 -21.95 10.24
N ASP A 78 -25.04 -22.42 9.04
CA ASP A 78 -26.05 -23.42 8.76
C ASP A 78 -25.49 -24.84 8.88
N THR A 79 -26.33 -25.86 8.61
CA THR A 79 -25.98 -27.28 8.75
C THR A 79 -24.79 -27.72 7.88
N GLY A 80 -24.47 -27.00 6.80
CA GLY A 80 -23.36 -27.34 5.91
C GLY A 80 -22.49 -26.16 5.44
N TYR A 81 -22.88 -24.92 5.76
CA TYR A 81 -22.22 -23.73 5.26
C TYR A 81 -22.14 -22.66 6.35
N CYS A 82 -21.12 -21.82 6.28
CA CYS A 82 -20.92 -20.68 7.14
C CYS A 82 -20.71 -19.42 6.30
N TYR A 83 -21.13 -18.29 6.83
CA TYR A 83 -21.08 -16.99 6.18
C TYR A 83 -20.32 -16.01 7.07
N ASP A 84 -19.44 -15.21 6.48
CA ASP A 84 -18.79 -14.10 7.17
C ASP A 84 -19.54 -12.77 6.98
N ALA A 85 -19.16 -11.76 7.75
CA ALA A 85 -19.78 -10.43 7.72
C ALA A 85 -19.69 -9.72 6.35
N ALA A 86 -18.73 -10.06 5.49
CA ALA A 86 -18.59 -9.56 4.13
C ALA A 86 -19.38 -10.39 3.09
N GLY A 87 -20.07 -11.45 3.51
CA GLY A 87 -20.90 -12.30 2.65
C GLY A 87 -20.16 -13.44 1.94
N GLY A 88 -18.93 -13.76 2.36
CA GLY A 88 -18.21 -14.93 1.86
C GLY A 88 -18.81 -16.23 2.36
N LEU A 89 -18.85 -17.21 1.46
CA LEU A 89 -19.40 -18.54 1.69
C LEU A 89 -18.27 -19.52 2.01
N TYR A 90 -18.44 -20.25 3.10
CA TYR A 90 -17.54 -21.31 3.53
C TYR A 90 -18.32 -22.61 3.67
N ARG A 91 -17.82 -23.69 3.05
CA ARG A 91 -18.35 -25.03 3.26
C ARG A 91 -17.84 -25.57 4.59
N LYS A 92 -18.74 -26.03 5.44
CA LYS A 92 -18.40 -26.69 6.69
C LYS A 92 -17.99 -28.13 6.41
N THR A 93 -16.73 -28.46 6.69
CA THR A 93 -16.17 -29.81 6.49
C THR A 93 -16.03 -30.56 7.82
N ALA A 94 -15.79 -29.84 8.92
CA ALA A 94 -15.80 -30.39 10.28
C ALA A 94 -16.38 -29.37 11.28
N ALA A 95 -16.45 -29.73 12.56
CA ALA A 95 -16.92 -28.82 13.62
C ALA A 95 -16.07 -27.53 13.70
N ASP A 96 -14.76 -27.68 13.53
CA ASP A 96 -13.76 -26.60 13.64
C ASP A 96 -13.00 -26.37 12.33
N THR A 97 -13.50 -26.87 11.20
CA THR A 97 -12.88 -26.71 9.89
C THR A 97 -13.89 -26.27 8.84
N LEU A 98 -13.53 -25.21 8.12
CA LEU A 98 -14.26 -24.62 7.01
C LEU A 98 -13.40 -24.60 5.75
N THR A 99 -14.02 -24.62 4.59
CA THR A 99 -13.35 -24.48 3.30
C THR A 99 -14.02 -23.35 2.53
N ALA A 100 -13.27 -22.30 2.23
CA ALA A 100 -13.76 -21.17 1.44
C ALA A 100 -14.09 -21.62 0.01
N ALA A 101 -14.96 -20.87 -0.68
CA ALA A 101 -15.26 -21.12 -2.09
C ALA A 101 -14.01 -21.03 -2.99
N ASP A 102 -13.01 -20.25 -2.59
CA ASP A 102 -11.71 -20.12 -3.28
C ASP A 102 -10.73 -21.28 -3.00
N GLY A 103 -11.09 -22.23 -2.12
CA GLY A 103 -10.28 -23.40 -1.78
C GLY A 103 -9.42 -23.25 -0.51
N ARG A 104 -9.30 -22.05 0.07
CA ARG A 104 -8.64 -21.87 1.38
C ARG A 104 -9.30 -22.68 2.48
N ILE A 105 -8.50 -23.19 3.41
CA ILE A 105 -8.99 -23.95 4.56
C ILE A 105 -8.89 -23.04 5.78
N CYS A 106 -9.99 -22.94 6.53
CA CYS A 106 -10.05 -22.19 7.77
C CYS A 106 -10.27 -23.10 8.96
N THR A 107 -9.46 -22.94 10.00
CA THR A 107 -9.56 -23.73 11.25
C THR A 107 -9.91 -22.83 12.43
N LYS A 108 -10.74 -23.34 13.33
CA LYS A 108 -11.14 -22.61 14.52
C LYS A 108 -10.09 -22.81 15.62
N ALA A 109 -9.50 -21.73 16.11
CA ALA A 109 -8.59 -21.74 17.25
C ALA A 109 -8.92 -20.59 18.20
N GLY A 110 -9.12 -20.89 19.49
CA GLY A 110 -9.40 -19.87 20.51
C GLY A 110 -10.67 -19.04 20.27
N GLY A 111 -11.65 -19.57 19.53
CA GLY A 111 -12.88 -18.86 19.17
C GLY A 111 -12.79 -18.02 17.89
N ALA A 112 -11.61 -17.90 17.28
CA ALA A 112 -11.39 -17.21 16.01
C ALA A 112 -11.14 -18.21 14.86
N TRP A 113 -11.51 -17.84 13.64
CA TRP A 113 -11.26 -18.63 12.43
C TRP A 113 -9.97 -18.19 11.75
N ASN A 114 -9.04 -19.12 11.54
CA ASN A 114 -7.74 -18.88 10.93
C ASN A 114 -7.73 -19.50 9.54
N CYS A 115 -7.72 -18.69 8.49
CA CYS A 115 -7.68 -19.18 7.11
C CYS A 115 -6.27 -19.13 6.55
N SER A 116 -5.82 -20.23 5.96
CA SER A 116 -4.55 -20.35 5.23
C SER A 116 -4.79 -20.81 3.80
#